data_AF-A0A3D4BDG7-F1
#
_entry.id   AF-A0A3D4BDG7-F1
#
_cell.length_a   1.000
_cell.length_b   1.000
_cell.length_c   1.000
_cell.angle_alpha   90.00
_cell.angle_beta   90.00
_cell.angle_gamma   90.00
#
_symmetry.space_group_name_H-M   'P 1'
#
loop_
_entity.id
_entity.type
_entity.pdbx_description
1 polymer ?
#
loop_
_entity_poly.entity_id
_entity_poly.type
_entity_poly.pdbx_seq_one_letter_code
_entity_poly.pdbx_strand_id
1 'polypeptide(L)'
;AIAPTTRAFGETRTEKDKETNKVHSCQIQLRHGLLAGRTPIGERVWDMSRLIDWALANVEVNPDKIAMTGNSGGGTITVFAAACEPRISVAMPGCYFCTFEGSIGSINHCDCNYVPGILRFGEMYDVAGLIAPRPFNAIAGRDDPIFPI
;
A
#
# COMPACT_ATOMS: atom_id res chain seq x y z
N ALA A 1 6.81 3.14 17.41
CA ALA A 1 6.34 2.89 16.03
C ALA A 1 4.85 2.55 16.07
N ILE A 2 4.10 2.94 15.05
CA ILE A 2 2.66 2.61 14.93
C ILE A 2 2.54 1.52 13.85
N ALA A 3 1.84 0.43 14.16
CA ALA A 3 1.67 -0.73 13.28
C ALA A 3 0.18 -1.09 13.16
N PRO A 4 -0.58 -0.42 12.27
CA PRO A 4 -2.01 -0.64 12.14
C PRO A 4 -2.34 -1.95 11.42
N THR A 5 -3.42 -2.62 11.81
CA THR A 5 -4.05 -3.66 11.00
C THR A 5 -4.63 -3.01 9.73
N THR A 6 -4.16 -3.43 8.56
CA THR A 6 -4.65 -2.93 7.27
C THR A 6 -6.06 -3.45 6.97
N ARG A 7 -6.92 -2.63 6.33
CA ARG A 7 -8.23 -3.06 5.81
C ARG A 7 -8.15 -4.39 5.07
N ALA A 8 -9.16 -5.23 5.32
CA ALA A 8 -9.31 -6.57 4.79
C ALA A 8 -8.32 -7.62 5.34
N PHE A 9 -7.55 -7.30 6.39
CA PHE A 9 -6.68 -8.25 7.10
C PHE A 9 -7.01 -8.28 8.59
N GLY A 10 -6.56 -9.34 9.29
CA GLY A 10 -6.71 -9.45 10.74
C GLY A 10 -8.16 -9.32 11.19
N GLU A 11 -8.42 -8.43 12.14
CA GLU A 11 -9.76 -8.13 12.65
C GLU A 11 -10.66 -7.36 11.67
N THR A 12 -10.08 -6.75 10.63
CA THR A 12 -10.79 -5.92 9.64
C THR A 12 -11.31 -6.71 8.43
N ARG A 13 -11.12 -8.04 8.43
CA ARG A 13 -11.76 -8.96 7.47
C ARG A 13 -13.29 -8.93 7.62
N THR A 14 -14.00 -9.32 6.56
CA THR A 14 -15.43 -9.57 6.65
C THR A 14 -15.72 -10.76 7.57
N GLU A 15 -16.85 -10.76 8.27
CA GLU A 15 -17.24 -11.89 9.14
C GLU A 15 -17.26 -13.22 8.38
N LYS A 16 -17.82 -13.22 7.17
CA LYS A 16 -17.83 -14.41 6.29
C LYS A 16 -16.43 -14.96 5.98
N ASP A 17 -15.46 -14.08 5.72
CA ASP A 17 -14.09 -14.52 5.45
C ASP A 17 -13.38 -14.98 6.73
N LYS A 18 -13.76 -14.45 7.91
CA LYS A 18 -13.30 -14.97 9.21
C LYS A 18 -13.85 -16.37 9.47
N GLU A 19 -15.15 -16.58 9.29
CA GLU A 19 -15.83 -17.88 9.45
C GLU A 19 -15.25 -18.97 8.54
N THR A 20 -14.81 -18.59 7.34
CA THR A 20 -14.21 -19.51 6.36
C THR A 20 -12.68 -19.56 6.45
N ASN A 21 -12.08 -19.00 7.50
CA ASN A 21 -10.63 -18.97 7.76
C ASN A 21 -9.77 -18.41 6.61
N LYS A 22 -10.33 -17.51 5.78
CA LYS A 22 -9.52 -16.82 4.77
C LYS A 22 -8.61 -15.81 5.41
N VAL A 23 -7.36 -15.73 4.95
CA VAL A 23 -6.35 -14.82 5.50
C VAL A 23 -6.62 -13.34 5.20
N HIS A 24 -7.47 -13.03 4.21
CA HIS A 24 -7.85 -11.66 3.85
C HIS A 24 -9.20 -11.56 3.12
N SER A 25 -9.75 -10.35 3.06
CA SER A 25 -10.97 -9.99 2.31
C SER A 25 -10.71 -9.14 1.05
N CYS A 26 -9.48 -9.12 0.55
CA CYS A 26 -9.02 -8.22 -0.53
C CYS A 26 -9.91 -8.24 -1.78
N GLN A 27 -10.33 -9.42 -2.23
CA GLN A 27 -11.18 -9.57 -3.41
C GLN A 27 -12.55 -8.93 -3.21
N ILE A 28 -13.19 -9.17 -2.07
CA ILE A 28 -14.49 -8.59 -1.73
C ILE A 28 -14.34 -7.07 -1.60
N GLN A 29 -13.27 -6.60 -0.95
CA GLN A 29 -12.97 -5.18 -0.82
C GLN A 29 -12.80 -4.52 -2.21
N LEU A 30 -12.05 -5.12 -3.13
CA LEU A 30 -11.92 -4.60 -4.49
C LEU A 30 -13.29 -4.50 -5.17
N ARG A 31 -14.06 -5.59 -5.19
CA ARG A 31 -15.36 -5.63 -5.87
C ARG A 31 -16.32 -4.57 -5.34
N HIS A 32 -16.42 -4.43 -4.02
CA HIS A 32 -17.27 -3.41 -3.40
C HIS A 32 -16.74 -2.00 -3.65
N GLY A 33 -15.42 -1.81 -3.57
CA GLY A 33 -14.76 -0.54 -3.86
C GLY A 33 -15.08 -0.07 -5.28
N LEU A 34 -14.95 -0.96 -6.27
CA LEU A 34 -15.20 -0.63 -7.67
C LEU A 34 -16.65 -0.18 -7.92
N LEU A 35 -17.64 -0.80 -7.25
CA LEU A 35 -19.04 -0.34 -7.32
C LEU A 35 -19.23 1.09 -6.80
N ALA A 36 -18.37 1.54 -5.89
CA ALA A 36 -18.39 2.87 -5.32
C ALA A 36 -17.31 3.81 -5.90
N GLY A 37 -16.67 3.45 -7.02
CA GLY A 37 -15.61 4.24 -7.64
C GLY A 37 -14.32 4.34 -6.82
N ARG A 38 -14.06 3.36 -5.94
CA ARG A 38 -12.90 3.30 -5.03
C ARG A 38 -12.04 2.06 -5.30
N THR A 39 -10.81 2.07 -4.78
CA THR A 39 -9.89 0.92 -4.84
C THR A 39 -9.34 0.61 -3.44
N PRO A 40 -8.93 -0.65 -3.16
CA PRO A 40 -8.27 -0.98 -1.90
C PRO A 40 -7.01 -0.15 -1.65
N ILE A 41 -6.23 0.17 -2.69
CA ILE A 41 -5.06 1.07 -2.58
C ILE A 41 -5.49 2.45 -2.09
N GLY A 42 -6.47 3.07 -2.75
CA GLY A 42 -6.95 4.41 -2.37
C GLY A 42 -7.50 4.46 -0.96
N GLU A 43 -8.24 3.43 -0.53
CA GLU A 43 -8.75 3.33 0.84
C GLU A 43 -7.63 3.18 1.87
N ARG A 44 -6.58 2.41 1.57
CA ARG A 44 -5.43 2.24 2.47
C ARG A 44 -4.57 3.50 2.55
N VAL A 45 -4.40 4.24 1.44
CA VAL A 45 -3.77 5.57 1.45
C VAL A 45 -4.54 6.51 2.37
N TRP A 46 -5.87 6.52 2.25
CA TRP A 46 -6.72 7.32 3.13
C TRP A 46 -6.56 6.95 4.60
N ASP A 47 -6.49 5.66 4.92
CA ASP A 47 -6.27 5.19 6.29
C ASP A 47 -4.94 5.69 6.87
N MET A 48 -3.87 5.63 6.09
CA MET A 48 -2.57 6.11 6.53
C MET A 48 -2.59 7.62 6.80
N SER A 49 -3.26 8.39 5.94
CA SER A 49 -3.45 9.83 6.14
C SER A 49 -4.21 10.12 7.45
N ARG A 50 -5.28 9.37 7.75
CA ARG A 50 -6.03 9.48 9.02
C ARG A 50 -5.22 9.03 10.23
N LEU A 51 -4.41 7.99 10.08
CA LEU A 51 -3.55 7.51 11.15
C LEU A 51 -2.45 8.53 11.50
N ILE A 52 -1.92 9.24 10.50
CA ILE A 52 -1.00 10.36 10.70
C ILE A 52 -1.72 11.50 11.45
N ASP A 53 -2.93 11.88 11.04
CA ASP A 53 -3.72 12.90 11.76
C ASP A 53 -3.90 12.53 13.24
N TRP A 54 -4.29 11.28 13.49
CA TRP A 54 -4.46 10.77 14.85
C TRP A 54 -3.13 10.79 15.63
N ALA A 55 -2.03 10.34 15.01
CA ALA A 55 -0.72 10.29 15.67
C ALA A 55 -0.23 11.69 16.08
N LEU A 56 -0.35 12.67 15.18
CA LEU A 56 0.04 14.06 15.45
C LEU A 56 -0.78 14.71 16.57
N ALA A 57 -2.03 14.30 16.75
CA ALA A 57 -2.91 14.85 17.78
C ALA A 57 -2.81 14.13 19.15
N ASN A 58 -2.40 12.87 19.17
CA ASN A 58 -2.51 12.02 20.37
C ASN A 58 -1.17 11.49 20.89
N VAL A 59 -0.09 11.65 20.12
CA VAL A 59 1.23 11.12 20.43
C VAL A 59 2.26 12.22 20.26
N GLU A 60 3.26 12.27 21.14
CA GLU A 60 4.37 13.22 21.02
C GLU A 60 5.32 12.75 19.90
N VAL A 61 4.98 13.13 18.66
CA VAL A 61 5.74 12.81 17.44
C VAL A 61 6.18 14.08 16.74
N ASN A 62 7.36 14.06 16.13
CA ASN A 62 7.82 15.18 15.32
C ASN A 62 7.12 15.15 13.94
N PRO A 63 6.34 16.18 13.57
CA PRO A 63 5.57 16.20 12.31
C PRO A 63 6.44 16.19 11.05
N ASP A 64 7.71 16.61 11.16
CA ASP A 64 8.64 16.65 10.02
C ASP A 64 9.41 15.32 9.84
N LYS A 65 9.26 14.38 10.77
CA LYS A 65 10.04 13.11 10.81
C LYS A 65 9.14 11.88 10.83
N ILE A 66 8.27 11.76 9.82
CA ILE A 66 7.38 10.61 9.65
C ILE A 66 7.95 9.66 8.59
N ALA A 67 8.45 8.51 9.02
CA ALA A 67 8.90 7.45 8.13
C ALA A 67 7.81 6.38 7.96
N MET A 68 7.69 5.83 6.74
CA MET A 68 6.80 4.71 6.44
C MET A 68 7.58 3.55 5.83
N THR A 69 7.29 2.34 6.30
CA THR A 69 7.85 1.09 5.78
C THR A 69 6.85 -0.04 5.94
N GLY A 70 7.00 -1.07 5.12
CA GLY A 70 6.23 -2.30 5.19
C GLY A 70 6.69 -3.26 4.10
N ASN A 71 6.38 -4.55 4.26
CA ASN A 71 6.77 -5.60 3.33
C ASN A 71 5.56 -6.11 2.52
N SER A 72 5.77 -6.42 1.23
CA SER A 72 4.72 -6.94 0.34
C SER A 72 3.49 -6.02 0.31
N GLY A 73 2.34 -6.43 0.86
CA GLY A 73 1.17 -5.55 0.99
C GLY A 73 1.44 -4.27 1.79
N GLY A 74 2.35 -4.29 2.76
CA GLY A 74 2.84 -3.07 3.44
C GLY A 74 3.76 -2.23 2.55
N GLY A 75 4.50 -2.87 1.65
CA GLY A 75 5.30 -2.19 0.62
C GLY A 75 4.41 -1.46 -0.39
N THR A 76 3.30 -2.08 -0.79
CA THR A 76 2.23 -1.44 -1.57
C THR A 76 1.76 -0.16 -0.92
N ILE A 77 1.35 -0.24 0.35
CA ILE A 77 0.86 0.93 1.09
C ILE A 77 1.95 1.98 1.20
N THR A 78 3.20 1.58 1.46
CA THR A 78 4.33 2.52 1.59
C THR A 78 4.55 3.33 0.33
N VAL A 79 4.59 2.69 -0.86
CA VAL A 79 4.77 3.42 -2.14
C VAL A 79 3.61 4.38 -2.39
N PHE A 80 2.38 3.87 -2.37
CA PHE A 80 1.21 4.67 -2.74
C PHE A 80 0.87 5.76 -1.70
N ALA A 81 1.01 5.47 -0.41
CA ALA A 81 0.79 6.47 0.63
C ALA A 81 1.86 7.55 0.54
N ALA A 82 3.14 7.22 0.41
CA ALA A 82 4.18 8.22 0.24
C ALA A 82 3.95 9.10 -0.99
N ALA A 83 3.49 8.52 -2.11
CA ALA A 83 3.16 9.28 -3.31
C ALA A 83 2.01 10.30 -3.12
N CYS A 84 1.02 9.99 -2.28
CA CYS A 84 -0.17 10.85 -2.06
C CYS A 84 -0.13 11.71 -0.79
N GLU A 85 0.70 11.34 0.19
CA GLU A 85 0.75 11.97 1.52
C GLU A 85 2.14 12.62 1.73
N PRO A 86 2.26 13.95 1.51
CA PRO A 86 3.54 14.65 1.56
C PRO A 86 4.15 14.71 2.96
N ARG A 87 3.37 14.48 4.03
CA ARG A 87 3.87 14.44 5.41
C ARG A 87 4.78 13.24 5.69
N ILE A 88 4.69 12.17 4.90
CA ILE A 88 5.62 11.04 4.98
C ILE A 88 6.96 11.52 4.42
N SER A 89 7.94 11.76 5.29
CA SER A 89 9.24 12.32 4.92
C SER A 89 10.25 11.29 4.44
N VAL A 90 10.06 10.01 4.73
CA VAL A 90 10.90 8.90 4.22
C VAL A 90 10.05 7.68 3.91
N ALA A 91 10.26 7.06 2.74
CA ALA A 91 9.56 5.86 2.31
C ALA A 91 10.51 4.68 2.08
N MET A 92 10.24 3.54 2.70
CA MET A 92 11.06 2.34 2.59
C MET A 92 10.20 1.10 2.29
N PRO A 93 9.69 0.93 1.06
CA PRO A 93 8.90 -0.23 0.70
C PRO A 93 9.77 -1.48 0.58
N GLY A 94 9.34 -2.58 1.20
CA GLY A 94 9.98 -3.89 1.11
C GLY A 94 9.21 -4.85 0.22
N CYS A 95 9.94 -5.60 -0.61
CA CYS A 95 9.45 -6.63 -1.53
C CYS A 95 8.14 -6.21 -2.21
N TYR A 96 8.18 -5.11 -2.97
CA TYR A 96 7.02 -4.61 -3.70
C TYR A 96 7.39 -3.78 -4.93
N PHE A 97 8.45 -2.96 -4.83
CA PHE A 97 8.79 -2.01 -5.88
C PHE A 97 9.45 -2.69 -7.09
N CYS A 98 8.64 -2.96 -8.11
CA CYS A 98 9.00 -3.40 -9.46
C CYS A 98 7.96 -2.86 -10.45
N THR A 99 8.14 -3.02 -11.76
CA THR A 99 7.12 -2.61 -12.73
C THR A 99 5.80 -3.38 -12.52
N PHE A 100 4.68 -2.75 -12.84
CA PHE A 100 3.39 -3.44 -12.91
C PHE A 100 3.48 -4.57 -13.94
N GLU A 101 4.04 -4.32 -15.12
CA GLU A 101 4.25 -5.35 -16.15
C GLU A 101 5.06 -6.55 -15.63
N GLY A 102 6.13 -6.31 -14.86
CA GLY A 102 7.04 -7.35 -14.36
C GLY A 102 6.47 -8.19 -13.21
N SER A 103 5.33 -7.79 -12.62
CA SER A 103 4.73 -8.51 -11.49
C SER A 103 3.21 -8.48 -11.54
N ILE A 104 2.59 -7.42 -11.03
CA ILE A 104 1.14 -7.35 -10.79
C ILE A 104 0.33 -7.62 -12.06
N GLY A 105 0.83 -7.23 -13.23
CA GLY A 105 0.20 -7.43 -14.53
C GLY A 105 0.55 -8.75 -15.24
N SER A 106 1.53 -9.51 -14.76
CA SER A 106 2.03 -10.74 -15.42
C SER A 106 1.82 -12.03 -14.62
N ILE A 107 1.43 -11.94 -13.34
CA ILE A 107 1.14 -13.12 -12.51
C ILE A 107 -0.25 -13.06 -11.87
N ASN A 108 -0.71 -14.19 -11.34
CA ASN A 108 -1.90 -14.22 -10.48
C ASN A 108 -1.59 -13.58 -9.12
N HIS A 109 -1.69 -12.26 -9.05
CA HIS A 109 -1.41 -11.46 -7.86
C HIS A 109 -2.70 -11.15 -7.07
N CYS A 110 -2.57 -10.74 -5.80
CA CYS A 110 -3.71 -10.35 -4.98
C CYS A 110 -4.45 -9.13 -5.55
N ASP A 111 -5.77 -9.26 -5.72
CA ASP A 111 -6.72 -8.27 -6.26
C ASP A 111 -6.59 -6.85 -5.66
N CYS A 112 -6.11 -6.72 -4.42
CA CYS A 112 -5.97 -5.41 -3.79
C CYS A 112 -4.86 -4.52 -4.37
N ASN A 113 -4.08 -5.01 -5.35
CA ASN A 113 -2.99 -4.28 -5.97
C ASN A 113 -3.39 -3.50 -7.24
N TYR A 114 -4.65 -3.62 -7.67
CA TYR A 114 -5.08 -3.07 -8.95
C TYR A 114 -5.76 -1.71 -8.79
N VAL A 115 -5.29 -0.74 -9.59
CA VAL A 115 -5.95 0.55 -9.82
C VAL A 115 -6.39 0.62 -11.28
N PRO A 116 -7.71 0.65 -11.58
CA PRO A 116 -8.19 0.62 -12.96
C PRO A 116 -7.61 1.73 -13.83
N GLY A 117 -6.94 1.33 -14.91
CA GLY A 117 -6.38 2.24 -15.91
C GLY A 117 -5.13 3.01 -15.48
N ILE A 118 -4.44 2.60 -14.41
CA ILE A 118 -3.19 3.22 -13.95
C ILE A 118 -2.11 3.25 -15.03
N LEU A 119 -2.01 2.20 -15.84
CA LEU A 119 -1.06 2.10 -16.97
C LEU A 119 -1.28 3.14 -18.08
N ARG A 120 -2.41 3.87 -18.07
CA ARG A 120 -2.61 5.02 -18.98
C ARG A 120 -1.84 6.26 -18.53
N PHE A 121 -1.42 6.30 -17.26
CA PHE A 121 -0.71 7.42 -16.65
C PHE A 121 0.78 7.13 -16.47
N GLY A 122 1.14 5.87 -16.21
CA GLY A 122 2.53 5.48 -16.03
C GLY A 122 2.67 4.11 -15.40
N GLU A 123 3.91 3.79 -15.06
CA GLU A 123 4.37 2.57 -14.41
C GLU A 123 4.65 2.78 -12.91
N MET A 124 5.03 1.73 -12.19
CA MET A 124 5.32 1.79 -10.75
C MET A 124 6.41 2.82 -10.42
N TYR A 125 7.41 2.97 -11.29
CA TYR A 125 8.47 3.98 -11.11
C TYR A 125 7.93 5.41 -11.25
N ASP A 126 6.87 5.64 -12.01
CA ASP A 126 6.22 6.96 -12.10
C ASP A 126 5.46 7.27 -10.80
N VAL A 127 4.81 6.26 -10.20
CA VAL A 127 4.20 6.39 -8.86
C VAL A 127 5.27 6.72 -7.81
N ALA A 128 6.38 5.98 -7.80
CA ALA A 128 7.50 6.28 -6.89
C ALA A 128 8.14 7.65 -7.17
N GLY A 129 8.14 8.11 -8.43
CA GLY A 129 8.60 9.43 -8.83
C GLY A 129 7.88 10.58 -8.13
N LEU A 130 6.60 10.39 -7.75
CA LEU A 130 5.82 11.37 -6.98
C LEU A 130 6.34 11.56 -5.53
N ILE A 131 7.23 10.68 -5.06
CA ILE A 131 7.84 10.79 -3.73
C ILE A 131 8.97 11.83 -3.74
N ALA A 132 9.64 12.03 -4.88
CA ALA A 132 10.75 12.97 -4.99
C ALA A 132 10.35 14.40 -4.55
N PRO A 133 11.25 15.15 -3.88
CA PRO A 133 12.65 14.82 -3.57
C PRO A 133 12.84 14.05 -2.24
N ARG A 134 11.77 13.52 -1.63
CA ARG A 134 11.85 12.83 -0.33
C ARG A 134 12.62 11.51 -0.47
N PRO A 135 13.45 11.12 0.53
CA PRO A 135 14.18 9.87 0.49
C PRO A 135 13.30 8.64 0.27
N PHE A 136 13.73 7.79 -0.67
CA PHE A 136 13.09 6.54 -1.04
C PHE A 136 14.13 5.41 -1.07
N ASN A 137 13.86 4.30 -0.38
CA ASN A 137 14.72 3.13 -0.36
C ASN A 137 13.91 1.85 -0.56
N ALA A 138 13.95 1.27 -1.77
CA ALA A 138 13.33 0.00 -2.06
C ALA A 138 14.18 -1.17 -1.56
N ILE A 139 13.59 -2.03 -0.74
CA ILE A 139 14.21 -3.26 -0.25
C ILE A 139 13.62 -4.42 -1.07
N ALA A 140 14.46 -5.27 -1.66
CA ALA A 140 14.01 -6.43 -2.41
C ALA A 140 14.65 -7.73 -1.92
N GLY A 141 13.90 -8.82 -2.04
CA GLY A 141 14.42 -10.16 -1.81
C GLY A 141 15.27 -10.60 -3.00
N ARG A 142 16.48 -11.12 -2.73
CA ARG A 142 17.41 -11.61 -3.76
C ARG A 142 16.79 -12.68 -4.66
N ASP A 143 16.00 -13.56 -4.06
CA ASP A 143 15.41 -14.73 -4.70
C ASP A 143 13.88 -14.63 -4.74
N ASP A 144 13.32 -13.42 -4.70
CA ASP A 144 11.87 -13.20 -4.74
C ASP A 144 11.36 -13.07 -6.19
N PRO A 145 10.73 -14.11 -6.76
CA PRO A 145 10.24 -14.06 -8.13
C PRO A 145 8.96 -13.22 -8.29
N ILE A 146 8.32 -12.82 -7.18
CA ILE A 146 7.07 -12.05 -7.22
C ILE A 146 7.37 -10.58 -7.54
N PHE A 147 8.49 -10.04 -7.06
CA PHE A 147 8.85 -8.62 -7.24
C PHE A 147 10.27 -8.49 -7.82
N PRO A 148 10.46 -8.77 -9.13
CA PRO A 148 11.77 -8.73 -9.77
C PRO A 148 12.30 -7.29 -9.91
N ILE A 149 13.61 -7.11 -9.75
CA ILE A 149 14.35 -5.88 -10.10
C ILE A 149 15.05 -6.07 -11.43
#